data_AF-A0A2G9MYI0-F1
#
_entry.id   AF-A0A2G9MYI0-F1
#
_cell.length_a   1.000
_cell.length_b   1.000
_cell.length_c   1.000
_cell.angle_alpha   90.00
_cell.angle_beta   90.00
_cell.angle_gamma   90.00
#
_symmetry.space_group_name_H-M   'P 1'
#
loop_
_entity.id
_entity.type
_entity.pdbx_description
1 polymer ?
#
loop_
_entity_poly.entity_id
_entity_poly.type
_entity_poly.pdbx_seq_one_letter_code
_entity_poly.pdbx_strand_id
1 'polypeptide(L)' 'MKVAINGFGRIGRLVLRSAAERGMLGKKFDCVAINCTHSPKDIAYLFKY' A
#
# COMPACT_ATOMS: atom_id res chain seq x y z
N MET A 1 -2.96 -4.79 14.18
CA MET A 1 -3.17 -3.32 14.10
C MET A 1 -3.72 -2.98 12.72
N LYS A 2 -4.78 -2.16 12.62
CA LYS A 2 -5.35 -1.74 11.32
C LYS A 2 -4.76 -0.39 10.91
N VAL A 3 -4.26 -0.28 9.69
CA VAL A 3 -3.55 0.91 9.19
C VAL A 3 -4.15 1.32 7.84
N ALA A 4 -4.31 2.62 7.63
CA ALA A 4 -4.65 3.20 6.34
C ALA A 4 -3.47 3.97 5.77
N ILE A 5 -3.24 3.89 4.45
CA ILE A 5 -2.21 4.66 3.76
C ILE A 5 -2.87 5.88 3.11
N ASN A 6 -2.58 7.06 3.63
CA ASN A 6 -3.02 8.31 3.02
C ASN A 6 -1.92 8.87 2.10
N GLY A 7 -2.09 8.70 0.78
CA GLY A 7 -1.11 9.09 -0.22
C GLY A 7 -0.34 7.90 -0.80
N PHE A 8 -0.91 7.26 -1.82
CA PHE A 8 -0.30 6.09 -2.49
C PHE A 8 0.65 6.44 -3.66
N GLY A 9 1.50 7.43 -3.41
CA GLY A 9 2.60 7.83 -4.29
C GLY A 9 3.81 6.89 -4.18
N ARG A 10 5.01 7.41 -4.44
CA ARG A 10 6.26 6.62 -4.34
C ARG A 10 6.42 5.93 -2.98
N ILE A 11 6.31 6.69 -1.89
CA ILE A 11 6.52 6.15 -0.53
C ILE A 11 5.39 5.18 -0.13
N GLY A 12 4.13 5.53 -0.37
CA GLY A 12 3.01 4.66 -0.01
C GLY A 12 3.09 3.28 -0.67
N ARG A 13 3.50 3.23 -1.95
CA ARG A 13 3.75 1.98 -2.67
C ARG A 13 4.92 1.19 -2.09
N LEU A 14 6.05 1.85 -1.80
CA LEU A 14 7.22 1.19 -1.22
C LEU A 14 6.95 0.62 0.18
N VAL A 15 6.18 1.33 0.99
CA VAL A 15 5.77 0.84 2.32
C VAL A 15 4.95 -0.43 2.19
N LEU A 16 3.93 -0.46 1.31
CA LEU A 16 3.12 -1.65 1.11
C LEU A 16 3.94 -2.82 0.54
N ARG A 17 4.83 -2.54 -0.42
CA ARG A 17 5.74 -3.54 -1.01
C ARG A 17 6.67 -4.13 0.05
N SER A 18 7.37 -3.28 0.81
CA SER A 18 8.29 -3.73 1.85
C SER A 18 7.58 -4.49 2.97
N ALA A 19 6.37 -4.07 3.33
CA ALA A 19 5.55 -4.80 4.30
C ALA A 19 5.13 -6.19 3.80
N ALA A 20 4.83 -6.33 2.51
CA ALA A 20 4.54 -7.62 1.89
C ALA A 20 5.79 -8.51 1.85
N GLU A 21 6.94 -7.99 1.38
CA GLU A 21 8.21 -8.71 1.29
C GLU A 21 8.71 -9.19 2.66
N ARG A 22 8.53 -8.38 3.71
CA ARG A 22 8.90 -8.72 5.09
C ARG A 22 7.86 -9.57 5.81
N GLY A 23 6.77 -9.97 5.14
CA GLY A 23 5.70 -10.77 5.71
C GLY A 23 4.97 -10.10 6.89
N MET A 24 4.93 -8.77 6.90
CA MET A 24 4.34 -7.98 7.98
C MET A 24 2.83 -7.81 7.83
N LEU A 25 2.32 -7.87 6.59
CA LEU A 25 0.89 -7.81 6.29
C LEU A 25 0.16 -9.01 6.91
N GLY A 26 -0.91 -8.74 7.65
CA GLY A 26 -1.70 -9.75 8.36
C GLY A 26 -1.05 -10.30 9.65
N LYS A 27 0.26 -10.09 9.86
CA LYS A 27 0.97 -10.51 11.08
C LYS A 27 1.15 -9.36 12.07
N LYS A 28 1.80 -8.27 11.64
CA LYS A 28 2.05 -7.08 12.47
C LYS A 28 0.93 -6.05 12.31
N PHE A 29 0.54 -5.80 11.07
CA PHE A 29 -0.55 -4.89 10.76
C PHE A 29 -1.29 -5.31 9.51
N ASP A 30 -2.51 -4.81 9.38
CA ASP A 30 -3.38 -5.02 8.25
C ASP A 30 -3.66 -3.67 7.58
N CYS A 31 -3.47 -3.61 6.26
CA CYS A 31 -3.68 -2.39 5.48
C CYS A 31 -5.14 -2.37 5.01
N VAL A 32 -5.97 -1.58 5.68
CA VAL A 32 -7.44 -1.63 5.50
C VAL A 32 -7.96 -0.65 4.45
N ALA A 33 -7.21 0.41 4.17
CA ALA A 33 -7.62 1.43 3.22
C ALA A 33 -6.41 2.14 2.62
N ILE A 34 -6.57 2.59 1.37
CA ILE A 34 -5.60 3.41 0.65
C ILE A 34 -6.34 4.62 0.08
N ASN A 35 -5.88 5.82 0.41
CA ASN A 35 -6.34 7.06 -0.19
C ASN A 35 -5.31 7.58 -1.20
N CYS A 36 -5.77 7.99 -2.39
CA CYS A 36 -4.92 8.54 -3.43
C CYS A 36 -5.71 9.44 -4.38
N THR A 37 -5.02 10.34 -5.06
CA THR A 37 -5.58 11.29 -6.03
C THR A 37 -5.85 10.67 -7.41
N HIS A 38 -5.21 9.55 -7.75
CA HIS A 38 -5.34 8.91 -9.06
C HIS A 38 -6.36 7.77 -9.03
N SER A 39 -6.74 7.29 -10.22
CA SER A 39 -7.67 6.16 -10.31
C SER A 39 -7.06 4.88 -9.72
N PRO A 40 -7.87 3.98 -9.12
CA PRO A 40 -7.37 2.71 -8.59
C PRO A 40 -6.66 1.84 -9.63
N LYS A 41 -7.07 1.92 -10.91
CA LYS A 41 -6.45 1.15 -12.00
C LYS A 41 -5.03 1.62 -12.29
N ASP A 42 -4.82 2.94 -12.38
CA ASP A 42 -3.48 3.51 -12.62
C ASP A 42 -2.53 3.20 -11.46
N ILE A 43 -3.05 3.33 -10.24
CA ILE A 43 -2.32 3.01 -9.02
C ILE A 43 -1.92 1.54 -8.97
N ALA A 44 -2.84 0.63 -9.28
CA ALA A 44 -2.55 -0.80 -9.30
C ALA A 44 -1.50 -1.13 -10.37
N TYR A 45 -1.56 -0.47 -11.54
CA TYR A 45 -0.55 -0.60 -12.58
C TYR A 45 0.83 -0.14 -12.09
N LEU A 46 0.92 1.05 -11.50
CA LEU A 46 2.15 1.62 -10.91
C LEU A 46 2.67 0.88 -9.67
N PHE A 47 1.85 0.02 -9.08
CA PHE A 47 2.27 -0.85 -7.98
C PHE A 47 2.75 -2.21 -8.50
N LYS A 48 2.18 -2.69 -9.60
CA LYS A 48 2.59 -3.96 -10.22
C LYS A 48 3.98 -3.87 -10.87
N TYR A 49 4.24 -2.78 -11.58
CA TYR A 49 5.48 -2.51 -12.31
C TYR A 49 6.31 -1.43 -11.59
#